data_AF-A0A1F5LJT4-F1
#
_entry.id   AF-A0A1F5LJT4-F1
#
_cell.length_a   1.000
_cell.length_b   1.000
_cell.length_c   1.000
_cell.angle_alpha   90.00
_cell.angle_beta   90.00
_cell.angle_gamma   90.00
#
_symmetry.space_group_name_H-M   'P 1'
#
loop_
_entity.id
_entity.type
_entity.pdbx_description
1 polymer ?
#
loop_
_entity_poly.entity_id
_entity_poly.type
_entity_poly.pdbx_seq_one_letter_code
_entity_poly.pdbx_strand_id
1 'polypeptide(L)'
;MSAPTRQFHKLCIGQNMPDTAQVRPRAGPPDPSDDSDQGSEASSEGSSGEEGVDEEEGDESTDEDESESTHEAVRAPSGITYDLSELESESQARALVGLTSHFEVNCRVTPTGHDLQLLDRPQVHVGSEATTCTCSVFKDHPEEPCQHIFWLLDQLHGCFLKKPESTEVALASDGRPHNLPPIEGLLKGNLEAVAKHLKWQYLRDEGNSTGRGMTRTEKVRDILSAFSKKTLPEDFRQDLTETTEQARTAEACVVQGDFEATMFRLGVHDDGVFNSLCKAMPVEACAAIYFDKAKEHSRRLLDDFDRYCQTGELPAEPVGPSLGLFEPHEIVSQLQRLVFRIITNMSARAPHSSEAAVEALVLVLDSVVGRNYDPLLGNRLGRDSFNGEDEDQRNLFHLLIGSDELESDPDARHFVLSALDELPPSDLHPVAGPLRGILNKIGPERRAPKLFRLHLESIVRIAESYVPDTTTGGQKRPAGNGNSGGYSKRTR
;
A
#
# COMPACT_ATOMS: atom_id res chain seq x y z
N MET A 1 8.10 26.23 19.16
CA MET A 1 9.24 25.34 18.82
C MET A 1 9.30 25.24 17.31
N SER A 2 10.25 25.95 16.69
CA SER A 2 10.31 26.15 15.22
C SER A 2 10.93 24.95 14.50
N ALA A 3 10.40 24.64 13.30
CA ALA A 3 10.80 23.52 12.45
C ALA A 3 12.29 23.58 12.01
N PRO A 4 12.94 22.42 11.78
CA PRO A 4 14.34 22.35 11.39
C PRO A 4 14.49 22.45 9.86
N THR A 5 14.36 23.65 9.29
CA THR A 5 14.67 23.89 7.86
C THR A 5 15.75 24.94 7.63
N ARG A 6 16.47 25.37 8.68
CA ARG A 6 17.52 26.41 8.58
C ARG A 6 18.95 25.91 8.34
N GLN A 7 19.18 24.63 8.03
CA GLN A 7 20.55 24.09 7.86
C GLN A 7 21.02 23.95 6.41
N PHE A 8 20.20 24.23 5.40
CA PHE A 8 20.65 24.22 4.00
C PHE A 8 21.32 25.52 3.53
N HIS A 9 21.35 26.56 4.37
CA HIS A 9 21.95 27.86 4.01
C HIS A 9 23.47 27.96 4.26
N LYS A 10 24.12 26.87 4.70
CA LYS A 10 25.55 26.84 5.06
C LYS A 10 26.45 26.08 4.09
N LEU A 11 25.94 25.65 2.94
CA LEU A 11 26.81 25.22 1.82
C LEU A 11 27.23 26.46 1.03
N CYS A 12 28.09 27.28 1.63
CA CYS A 12 28.81 28.33 0.92
C CYS A 12 29.89 27.66 0.07
N ILE A 13 29.76 27.76 -1.26
CA ILE A 13 30.82 27.45 -2.20
C ILE A 13 31.92 28.50 -1.97
N GLY A 14 33.04 28.05 -1.43
CA GLY A 14 34.20 28.88 -1.16
C GLY A 14 34.83 29.41 -2.44
N GLN A 15 35.08 30.72 -2.44
CA GLN A 15 36.00 31.44 -3.34
C GLN A 15 37.36 30.73 -3.35
N ASN A 16 37.78 30.24 -4.52
CA ASN A 16 39.16 30.28 -5.06
C ASN A 16 39.30 29.30 -6.23
N MET A 17 39.09 29.77 -7.46
CA MET A 17 40.01 29.51 -8.58
C MET A 17 39.70 30.45 -9.76
N PRO A 18 40.72 30.78 -10.58
CA PRO A 18 40.89 32.09 -11.21
C PRO A 18 40.18 32.27 -12.57
N ASP A 19 40.01 33.55 -12.90
CA ASP A 19 39.37 34.16 -14.06
C ASP A 19 39.96 33.80 -15.44
N THR A 20 39.07 33.87 -16.44
CA THR A 20 39.18 34.50 -17.79
C THR A 20 38.55 33.57 -18.86
N ALA A 21 37.71 33.98 -19.81
CA ALA A 21 37.30 35.29 -20.28
C ALA A 21 35.85 35.23 -20.84
N GLN A 22 35.22 36.40 -20.81
CA GLN A 22 33.84 36.66 -21.23
C GLN A 22 33.65 36.57 -22.76
N VAL A 23 32.52 35.98 -23.18
CA VAL A 23 31.89 36.26 -24.46
C VAL A 23 30.70 37.20 -24.21
N ARG A 24 30.74 38.41 -24.79
CA ARG A 24 29.66 39.40 -24.74
C ARG A 24 28.64 39.18 -25.88
N PRO A 25 27.36 39.53 -25.67
CA PRO A 25 26.32 39.46 -26.69
C PRO A 25 26.24 40.74 -27.56
N ARG A 26 25.56 40.58 -28.70
CA ARG A 26 25.46 41.41 -29.89
C ARG A 26 24.30 42.43 -29.81
N ALA A 27 24.50 43.67 -30.27
CA ALA A 27 23.43 44.56 -30.77
C ALA A 27 23.98 45.70 -31.66
N GLY A 28 23.43 45.85 -32.88
CA GLY A 28 23.37 47.12 -33.66
C GLY A 28 24.32 47.30 -34.88
N PRO A 29 23.79 47.51 -36.12
CA PRO A 29 24.51 47.85 -37.37
C PRO A 29 24.37 49.36 -37.74
N PRO A 30 24.71 49.90 -38.94
CA PRO A 30 25.46 49.44 -40.14
C PRO A 30 26.70 50.36 -40.42
N ASP A 31 27.63 50.17 -41.36
CA ASP A 31 27.61 50.16 -42.84
C ASP A 31 29.10 50.37 -43.32
N PRO A 32 29.46 50.52 -44.60
CA PRO A 32 29.78 49.48 -45.59
C PRO A 32 31.26 49.50 -46.03
N SER A 33 31.56 48.63 -47.00
CA SER A 33 32.54 48.76 -48.11
C SER A 33 33.83 47.93 -48.07
N ASP A 34 34.05 47.39 -49.27
CA ASP A 34 35.27 46.93 -49.91
C ASP A 34 35.86 45.56 -49.59
N ASP A 35 35.58 44.70 -50.58
CA ASP A 35 36.56 44.09 -51.47
C ASP A 35 37.18 42.76 -51.06
N SER A 36 37.00 41.82 -52.00
CA SER A 36 37.99 40.90 -52.57
C SER A 36 38.86 40.09 -51.60
N ASP A 37 39.20 38.85 -51.84
CA ASP A 37 39.07 37.90 -52.93
C ASP A 37 39.73 36.63 -52.35
N GLN A 38 39.31 35.47 -52.85
CA GLN A 38 40.15 34.29 -53.17
C GLN A 38 41.13 33.68 -52.13
N GLY A 39 41.23 32.34 -52.21
CA GLY A 39 42.54 31.71 -52.07
C GLY A 39 42.64 30.63 -51.00
N SER A 40 42.00 29.50 -51.28
CA SER A 40 42.66 28.20 -51.43
C SER A 40 44.06 27.96 -50.83
N GLU A 41 44.17 26.78 -50.19
CA GLU A 41 45.27 25.80 -50.28
C GLU A 41 46.42 25.84 -49.27
N ALA A 42 46.46 24.73 -48.52
CA ALA A 42 47.55 23.75 -48.45
C ALA A 42 48.83 24.03 -47.64
N SER A 43 49.27 22.93 -47.01
CA SER A 43 50.66 22.55 -46.68
C SER A 43 51.29 23.27 -45.47
N SER A 44 52.14 22.68 -44.63
CA SER A 44 52.86 21.41 -44.66
C SER A 44 53.56 21.15 -43.30
N GLU A 45 53.88 19.88 -43.05
CA GLU A 45 55.12 19.35 -42.41
C GLU A 45 55.39 19.65 -40.92
N GLY A 46 55.93 18.72 -40.11
CA GLY A 46 56.42 17.37 -40.37
C GLY A 46 57.17 16.77 -39.16
N SER A 47 57.80 15.62 -39.41
CA SER A 47 58.91 14.96 -38.66
C SER A 47 58.55 14.14 -37.41
N SER A 48 59.10 12.95 -37.11
CA SER A 48 59.90 11.90 -37.80
C SER A 48 60.38 10.90 -36.72
N GLY A 49 60.55 9.62 -37.07
CA GLY A 49 61.29 8.60 -36.28
C GLY A 49 60.62 7.22 -36.32
N GLU A 50 60.81 6.32 -37.29
CA GLU A 50 62.01 5.49 -37.65
C GLU A 50 62.48 4.59 -36.48
N GLU A 51 62.70 3.26 -36.54
CA GLU A 51 62.69 2.22 -37.60
C GLU A 51 62.48 0.82 -36.98
N GLY A 52 62.25 -0.21 -37.82
CA GLY A 52 62.55 -1.61 -37.49
C GLY A 52 61.78 -2.62 -38.35
N VAL A 53 62.33 -2.97 -39.51
CA VAL A 53 61.83 -3.93 -40.51
C VAL A 53 62.34 -5.34 -40.19
N ASP A 54 61.54 -6.37 -40.40
CA ASP A 54 62.00 -7.64 -41.00
C ASP A 54 60.81 -8.33 -41.70
N GLU A 55 61.02 -8.65 -42.98
CA GLU A 55 60.13 -9.39 -43.87
C GLU A 55 60.47 -10.89 -43.77
N GLU A 56 59.46 -11.76 -43.65
CA GLU A 56 59.52 -13.09 -44.26
C GLU A 56 58.17 -13.43 -44.89
N GLU A 57 58.22 -13.74 -46.19
CA GLU A 57 57.10 -14.28 -46.96
C GLU A 57 57.01 -15.81 -46.79
N GLY A 58 55.76 -16.30 -46.77
CA GLY A 58 55.40 -17.64 -47.24
C GLY A 58 55.21 -18.70 -46.15
N ASP A 59 53.96 -19.04 -45.84
CA ASP A 59 53.38 -20.31 -46.29
C ASP A 59 51.85 -20.27 -46.12
N GLU A 60 51.15 -20.85 -47.08
CA GLU A 60 49.71 -21.07 -47.00
C GLU A 60 49.45 -22.28 -46.09
N SER A 61 48.85 -22.05 -44.92
CA SER A 61 48.12 -23.11 -44.21
C SER A 61 46.74 -22.62 -43.81
N THR A 62 45.77 -23.14 -44.57
CA THR A 62 44.35 -23.14 -44.26
C THR A 62 44.13 -23.92 -42.98
N ASP A 63 44.16 -23.25 -41.85
CA ASP A 63 43.66 -23.80 -40.59
C ASP A 63 42.27 -23.21 -40.35
N GLU A 64 41.28 -23.98 -40.80
CA GLU A 64 39.90 -23.90 -40.37
C GLU A 64 39.86 -24.11 -38.85
N ASP A 65 39.89 -23.03 -38.07
CA ASP A 65 39.48 -23.08 -36.66
C ASP A 65 37.95 -23.20 -36.63
N GLU A 66 37.50 -24.44 -36.85
CA GLU A 66 36.18 -24.90 -36.46
C GLU A 66 36.05 -24.88 -34.93
N SER A 67 34.90 -24.33 -34.49
CA SER A 67 34.08 -24.82 -33.38
C SER A 67 34.49 -24.53 -31.92
N GLU A 68 33.95 -23.44 -31.40
CA GLU A 68 33.40 -23.41 -30.03
C GLU A 68 32.03 -22.69 -30.02
N SER A 69 31.06 -23.25 -30.75
CA SER A 69 29.64 -22.87 -30.66
C SER A 69 28.91 -23.76 -29.65
N THR A 70 29.25 -23.65 -28.36
CA THR A 70 28.61 -24.45 -27.30
C THR A 70 27.53 -23.65 -26.58
N HIS A 71 26.37 -23.47 -27.20
CA HIS A 71 25.16 -23.04 -26.48
C HIS A 71 23.90 -23.74 -27.04
N GLU A 72 23.91 -25.07 -27.09
CA GLU A 72 22.76 -25.84 -27.60
C GLU A 72 21.64 -25.97 -26.55
N ALA A 73 21.97 -26.06 -25.26
CA ALA A 73 20.97 -26.17 -24.20
C ALA A 73 21.28 -25.29 -22.97
N VAL A 74 20.26 -24.61 -22.44
CA VAL A 74 20.37 -23.73 -21.26
C VAL A 74 19.42 -24.18 -20.17
N ARG A 75 19.94 -24.39 -18.97
CA ARG A 75 19.12 -24.72 -17.79
C ARG A 75 18.72 -23.45 -17.04
N ALA A 76 17.42 -23.18 -17.00
CA ALA A 76 16.85 -22.00 -16.37
C ALA A 76 16.59 -22.20 -14.85
N PRO A 77 16.37 -21.11 -14.08
CA PRO A 77 16.11 -21.15 -12.63
C PRO A 77 14.90 -21.99 -12.23
N SER A 78 13.89 -22.13 -13.08
CA SER A 78 12.75 -23.05 -12.86
C SER A 78 13.16 -24.53 -12.80
N GLY A 79 14.37 -24.84 -13.27
CA GLY A 79 14.90 -26.19 -13.42
C GLY A 79 14.65 -26.81 -14.80
N ILE A 80 13.94 -26.13 -15.71
CA ILE A 80 13.69 -26.55 -17.09
C ILE A 80 14.98 -26.33 -17.92
N THR A 81 15.30 -27.29 -18.80
CA THR A 81 16.37 -27.15 -19.79
C THR A 81 15.75 -26.81 -21.14
N TYR A 82 16.16 -25.68 -21.71
CA TYR A 82 15.68 -25.19 -23.00
C TYR A 82 16.73 -25.42 -24.08
N ASP A 83 16.29 -25.98 -25.21
CA ASP A 83 17.09 -26.07 -26.43
C ASP A 83 16.87 -24.80 -27.27
N LEU A 84 17.97 -24.12 -27.61
CA LEU A 84 17.97 -22.85 -28.33
C LEU A 84 18.32 -23.00 -29.82
N SER A 85 18.55 -24.22 -30.29
CA SER A 85 19.08 -24.52 -31.63
C SER A 85 18.18 -24.02 -32.77
N GLU A 86 16.87 -23.92 -32.53
CA GLU A 86 15.88 -23.47 -33.52
C GLU A 86 15.70 -21.94 -33.57
N LEU A 87 16.35 -21.20 -32.66
CA LEU A 87 16.28 -19.73 -32.62
C LEU A 87 17.38 -19.10 -33.48
N GLU A 88 17.09 -17.93 -34.06
CA GLU A 88 18.10 -17.09 -34.71
C GLU A 88 19.13 -16.56 -33.69
N SER A 89 20.37 -16.28 -34.11
CA SER A 89 21.47 -15.92 -33.21
C SER A 89 21.15 -14.76 -32.25
N GLU A 90 20.40 -13.75 -32.71
CA GLU A 90 20.00 -12.63 -31.86
C GLU A 90 18.93 -13.05 -30.84
N SER A 91 17.97 -13.88 -31.25
CA SER A 91 16.96 -14.46 -30.36
C SER A 91 17.57 -15.43 -29.35
N GLN A 92 18.59 -16.19 -29.74
CA GLN A 92 19.37 -17.06 -28.82
C GLN A 92 20.03 -16.23 -27.71
N ALA A 93 20.66 -15.11 -28.06
CA ALA A 93 21.26 -14.22 -27.07
C ALA A 93 20.21 -13.63 -26.11
N ARG A 94 19.05 -13.20 -26.63
CA ARG A 94 17.94 -12.69 -25.80
C ARG A 94 17.35 -13.78 -24.91
N ALA A 95 17.22 -15.01 -25.41
CA ALA A 95 16.76 -16.17 -24.65
C ALA A 95 17.74 -16.51 -23.53
N LEU A 96 19.04 -16.56 -23.82
CA LEU A 96 20.09 -16.81 -22.82
C LEU A 96 20.04 -15.77 -21.69
N VAL A 97 19.96 -14.48 -22.03
CA VAL A 97 19.86 -13.40 -21.04
C VAL A 97 18.56 -13.53 -20.24
N GLY A 98 17.42 -13.73 -20.90
CA GLY A 98 16.12 -13.89 -20.23
C GLY A 98 16.10 -15.06 -19.25
N LEU A 99 16.52 -16.25 -19.71
CA LEU A 99 16.51 -17.49 -18.94
C LEU A 99 17.54 -17.52 -17.80
N THR A 100 18.51 -16.60 -17.76
CA THR A 100 19.49 -16.48 -16.67
C THR A 100 19.27 -15.25 -15.78
N SER A 101 18.35 -14.38 -16.15
CA SER A 101 18.02 -13.16 -15.40
C SER A 101 17.07 -13.42 -14.24
N HIS A 102 16.90 -12.40 -13.40
CA HIS A 102 15.92 -12.36 -12.34
C HIS A 102 15.21 -11.01 -12.34
N PHE A 103 13.88 -11.03 -12.37
CA PHE A 103 13.07 -9.82 -12.28
C PHE A 103 12.05 -9.92 -11.15
N GLU A 104 11.77 -8.79 -10.52
CA GLU A 104 10.62 -8.66 -9.63
C GLU A 104 9.39 -8.24 -10.41
N VAL A 105 8.26 -8.89 -10.12
CA VAL A 105 7.01 -8.73 -10.87
C VAL A 105 5.86 -8.32 -9.97
N ASN A 106 5.07 -7.36 -10.46
CA ASN A 106 3.70 -7.14 -10.03
C ASN A 106 2.76 -7.67 -11.11
N CYS A 107 1.74 -8.43 -10.76
CA CYS A 107 0.82 -9.04 -11.74
C CYS A 107 -0.64 -8.66 -11.49
N ARG A 108 -1.43 -8.51 -12.55
CA ARG A 108 -2.88 -8.26 -12.49
C ARG A 108 -3.64 -9.02 -13.57
N VAL A 109 -4.93 -9.24 -13.34
CA VAL A 109 -5.86 -9.72 -14.36
C VAL A 109 -6.41 -8.52 -15.12
N THR A 110 -6.50 -8.61 -16.44
CA THR A 110 -7.14 -7.63 -17.31
C THR A 110 -8.24 -8.28 -18.16
N PRO A 111 -9.17 -7.50 -18.76
CA PRO A 111 -10.20 -8.07 -19.62
C PRO A 111 -9.67 -8.88 -20.80
N THR A 112 -8.46 -8.57 -21.27
CA THR A 112 -7.80 -9.21 -22.43
C THR A 112 -6.81 -10.31 -22.04
N GLY A 113 -6.52 -10.51 -20.75
CA GLY A 113 -5.56 -11.51 -20.28
C GLY A 113 -4.94 -11.19 -18.93
N HIS A 114 -3.61 -11.23 -18.87
CA HIS A 114 -2.84 -11.00 -17.65
C HIS A 114 -1.71 -10.01 -17.92
N ASP A 115 -1.55 -9.00 -17.07
CA ASP A 115 -0.44 -8.05 -17.16
C ASP A 115 0.58 -8.34 -16.06
N LEU A 116 1.85 -8.40 -16.43
CA LEU A 116 2.98 -8.65 -15.53
C LEU A 116 3.97 -7.49 -15.70
N GLN A 117 3.93 -6.57 -14.74
CA GLN A 117 4.75 -5.38 -14.69
C GLN A 117 6.08 -5.70 -14.00
N LEU A 118 7.18 -5.60 -14.73
CA LEU A 118 8.54 -5.77 -14.22
C LEU A 118 8.99 -4.45 -13.60
N LEU A 119 9.84 -4.53 -12.56
CA LEU A 119 10.35 -3.34 -11.85
C LEU A 119 11.13 -2.38 -12.75
N ASP A 120 11.78 -2.88 -13.81
CA ASP A 120 12.52 -2.04 -14.76
C ASP A 120 11.61 -1.22 -15.70
N ARG A 121 10.29 -1.24 -15.44
CA ARG A 121 9.19 -0.66 -16.22
C ARG A 121 8.66 -1.42 -17.44
N PRO A 122 9.27 -2.47 -18.02
CA PRO A 122 8.61 -3.22 -19.08
C PRO A 122 7.43 -3.99 -18.49
N GLN A 123 6.32 -3.95 -19.22
CA GLN A 123 5.10 -4.66 -18.92
C GLN A 123 4.96 -5.78 -19.95
N VAL A 124 4.80 -7.00 -19.49
CA VAL A 124 4.51 -8.16 -20.35
C VAL A 124 3.01 -8.45 -20.24
N HIS A 125 2.30 -8.41 -21.37
CA HIS A 125 0.91 -8.81 -21.45
C HIS A 125 0.83 -10.24 -21.99
N VAL A 126 0.20 -11.13 -21.25
CA VAL A 126 -0.09 -12.51 -21.64
C VAL A 126 -1.57 -12.59 -22.02
N GLY A 127 -1.85 -12.47 -23.31
CA GLY A 127 -3.19 -12.58 -23.89
C GLY A 127 -3.47 -13.97 -24.46
N SER A 128 -4.71 -14.21 -24.88
CA SER A 128 -5.09 -15.49 -25.53
C SER A 128 -4.56 -15.67 -26.94
N GLU A 129 -4.15 -14.58 -27.61
CA GLU A 129 -3.63 -14.63 -28.99
C GLU A 129 -2.10 -14.52 -29.01
N ALA A 130 -1.54 -13.55 -28.27
CA ALA A 130 -0.10 -13.29 -28.24
C ALA A 130 0.39 -12.86 -26.86
N THR A 131 1.69 -13.03 -26.62
CA THR A 131 2.40 -12.43 -25.49
C THR A 131 3.18 -11.22 -26.00
N THR A 132 2.95 -10.05 -25.42
CA THR A 132 3.58 -8.79 -25.87
C THR A 132 4.34 -8.11 -24.74
N CYS A 133 5.31 -7.27 -25.07
CA CYS A 133 6.09 -6.53 -24.08
C CYS A 133 6.22 -5.03 -24.44
N THR A 134 6.25 -4.16 -23.43
CA THR A 134 6.41 -2.70 -23.65
C THR A 134 7.87 -2.22 -23.69
N CYS A 135 8.85 -3.13 -23.60
CA CYS A 135 10.28 -2.80 -23.72
C CYS A 135 10.64 -2.31 -25.13
N SER A 136 11.74 -1.57 -25.27
CA SER A 136 12.20 -1.05 -26.57
C SER A 136 12.47 -2.17 -27.58
N VAL A 137 13.15 -3.24 -27.15
CA VAL A 137 13.50 -4.38 -28.01
C VAL A 137 12.27 -4.98 -28.70
N PHE A 138 11.19 -5.18 -27.94
CA PHE A 138 9.95 -5.72 -28.51
C PHE A 138 9.17 -4.69 -29.35
N LYS A 139 9.30 -3.39 -29.05
CA LYS A 139 8.68 -2.34 -29.86
C LYS A 139 9.33 -2.21 -31.24
N ASP A 140 10.65 -2.40 -31.29
CA ASP A 140 11.42 -2.34 -32.53
C ASP A 140 11.21 -3.62 -33.37
N HIS A 141 11.07 -4.78 -32.70
CA HIS A 141 10.85 -6.09 -33.33
C HIS A 141 9.69 -6.87 -32.65
N PRO A 142 8.43 -6.57 -32.99
CA PRO A 142 7.26 -7.18 -32.32
C PRO A 142 7.00 -8.65 -32.69
N GLU A 143 7.66 -9.14 -33.74
CA GLU A 143 7.57 -10.54 -34.16
C GLU A 143 8.51 -11.45 -33.35
N GLU A 144 9.45 -10.87 -32.62
CA GLU A 144 10.47 -11.61 -31.87
C GLU A 144 10.30 -11.44 -30.36
N PRO A 145 10.39 -12.53 -29.58
CA PRO A 145 10.33 -12.46 -28.13
C PRO A 145 11.54 -11.69 -27.56
N CYS A 146 11.28 -10.80 -26.61
CA CYS A 146 12.34 -10.16 -25.83
C CYS A 146 12.73 -11.02 -24.61
N GLN A 147 13.87 -10.69 -23.99
CA GLN A 147 14.37 -11.37 -22.77
C GLN A 147 13.32 -11.47 -21.65
N HIS A 148 12.44 -10.47 -21.52
CA HIS A 148 11.39 -10.44 -20.50
C HIS A 148 10.33 -11.52 -20.71
N ILE A 149 10.02 -11.84 -21.96
CA ILE A 149 9.05 -12.88 -22.32
C ILE A 149 9.65 -14.25 -22.01
N PHE A 150 10.89 -14.51 -22.41
CA PHE A 150 11.59 -15.76 -22.10
C PHE A 150 11.68 -16.02 -20.60
N TRP A 151 12.11 -15.01 -19.84
CA TRP A 151 12.17 -15.10 -18.38
C TRP A 151 10.79 -15.40 -17.78
N LEU A 152 9.76 -14.68 -18.23
CA LEU A 152 8.43 -14.81 -17.64
C LEU A 152 7.84 -16.21 -17.88
N LEU A 153 7.96 -16.72 -19.11
CA LEU A 153 7.45 -18.04 -19.46
C LEU A 153 8.13 -19.13 -18.62
N ASP A 154 9.44 -19.04 -18.41
CA ASP A 154 10.19 -19.95 -17.54
C ASP A 154 9.62 -19.99 -16.10
N GLN A 155 9.48 -18.82 -15.47
CA GLN A 155 8.98 -18.73 -14.10
C GLN A 155 7.56 -19.27 -13.96
N LEU A 156 6.70 -18.98 -14.94
CA LEU A 156 5.32 -19.45 -14.94
C LEU A 156 5.26 -20.97 -15.15
N HIS A 157 5.99 -21.54 -16.11
CA HIS A 157 6.03 -22.98 -16.31
C HIS A 157 6.61 -23.73 -15.10
N GLY A 158 7.63 -23.16 -14.46
CA GLY A 158 8.20 -23.66 -13.20
C GLY A 158 7.17 -23.84 -12.06
N CYS A 159 6.12 -23.01 -12.03
CA CYS A 159 5.06 -23.14 -11.02
C CYS A 159 4.14 -24.35 -11.25
N PHE A 160 3.93 -24.70 -12.51
CA PHE A 160 2.95 -25.73 -12.88
C PHE A 160 3.58 -27.12 -13.06
N LEU A 161 4.88 -27.18 -13.36
CA LEU A 161 5.60 -28.42 -13.56
C LEU A 161 6.18 -28.95 -12.23
N LYS A 162 5.59 -30.03 -11.70
CA LYS A 162 6.01 -30.62 -10.40
C LYS A 162 7.35 -31.38 -10.44
N LYS A 163 7.96 -31.51 -11.61
CA LYS A 163 9.33 -31.96 -11.89
C LYS A 163 9.53 -31.84 -13.39
N PRO A 164 10.51 -31.07 -13.90
CA PRO A 164 10.91 -31.26 -15.28
C PRO A 164 11.50 -32.68 -15.36
N GLU A 165 10.83 -33.58 -16.09
CA GLU A 165 11.56 -34.73 -16.62
C GLU A 165 12.73 -34.18 -17.44
N SER A 166 13.84 -34.90 -17.51
CA SER A 166 15.12 -34.47 -18.10
C SER A 166 15.07 -34.27 -19.62
N THR A 167 13.93 -33.85 -20.14
CA THR A 167 13.63 -33.62 -21.54
C THR A 167 13.91 -32.17 -21.86
N GLU A 168 14.82 -31.94 -22.81
CA GLU A 168 15.07 -30.61 -23.36
C GLU A 168 13.81 -30.10 -24.05
N VAL A 169 13.47 -28.84 -23.78
CA VAL A 169 12.29 -28.18 -24.33
C VAL A 169 12.73 -27.22 -25.43
N ALA A 170 12.43 -27.55 -26.68
CA ALA A 170 12.67 -26.66 -27.81
C ALA A 170 11.78 -25.41 -27.74
N LEU A 171 12.40 -24.25 -27.99
CA LEU A 171 11.71 -22.96 -28.09
C LEU A 171 11.40 -22.66 -29.57
N ALA A 172 10.13 -22.37 -29.85
CA ALA A 172 9.71 -21.85 -31.13
C ALA A 172 10.24 -20.42 -31.37
N SER A 173 10.21 -19.96 -32.62
CA SER A 173 10.65 -18.61 -33.00
C SER A 173 9.87 -17.48 -32.31
N ASP A 174 8.64 -17.74 -31.85
CA ASP A 174 7.83 -16.79 -31.06
C ASP A 174 8.15 -16.82 -29.56
N GLY A 175 9.12 -17.64 -29.15
CA GLY A 175 9.57 -17.83 -27.78
C GLY A 175 8.73 -18.80 -26.96
N ARG A 176 7.72 -19.44 -27.56
CA ARG A 176 6.88 -20.42 -26.87
C ARG A 176 7.55 -21.80 -26.83
N PRO A 177 7.50 -22.51 -25.70
CA PRO A 177 7.95 -23.89 -25.63
C PRO A 177 7.02 -24.85 -26.38
N HIS A 178 7.56 -25.67 -27.29
CA HIS A 178 6.75 -26.55 -28.15
C HIS A 178 5.94 -27.62 -27.39
N ASN A 179 6.49 -28.16 -26.31
CA ASN A 179 5.93 -29.32 -25.59
C ASN A 179 5.24 -28.95 -24.27
N LEU A 180 5.07 -27.65 -23.98
CA LEU A 180 4.44 -27.20 -22.75
C LEU A 180 3.05 -26.60 -22.99
N PRO A 181 2.10 -26.78 -22.05
CA PRO A 181 0.75 -26.26 -22.21
C PRO A 181 0.73 -24.71 -22.24
N PRO A 182 -0.15 -24.09 -23.05
CA PRO A 182 -0.20 -22.63 -23.17
C PRO A 182 -0.42 -21.92 -21.83
N ILE A 183 0.40 -20.91 -21.55
CA ILE A 183 0.48 -20.32 -20.21
C ILE A 183 -0.77 -19.52 -19.84
N GLU A 184 -1.41 -18.89 -20.82
CA GLU A 184 -2.69 -18.20 -20.70
C GLU A 184 -3.79 -19.12 -20.13
N GLY A 185 -3.80 -20.39 -20.54
CA GLY A 185 -4.74 -21.39 -20.04
C GLY A 185 -4.46 -21.78 -18.59
N LEU A 186 -3.18 -21.84 -18.20
CA LEU A 186 -2.75 -22.19 -16.84
C LEU A 186 -2.98 -21.05 -15.85
N LEU A 187 -2.78 -19.80 -16.28
CA LEU A 187 -2.98 -18.60 -15.47
C LEU A 187 -4.47 -18.30 -15.21
N LYS A 188 -5.36 -18.72 -16.10
CA LYS A 188 -6.80 -18.46 -15.99
C LYS A 188 -7.37 -18.98 -14.67
N GLY A 189 -7.76 -18.06 -13.79
CA GLY A 189 -8.29 -18.37 -12.45
C GLY A 189 -7.25 -18.75 -11.40
N ASN A 190 -5.96 -18.82 -11.76
CA ASN A 190 -4.87 -19.24 -10.87
C ASN A 190 -3.81 -18.16 -10.62
N LEU A 191 -3.88 -16.99 -11.28
CA LEU A 191 -2.85 -15.95 -11.18
C LEU A 191 -2.54 -15.53 -9.72
N GLU A 192 -3.54 -15.44 -8.85
CA GLU A 192 -3.35 -15.12 -7.42
C GLU A 192 -2.55 -16.21 -6.69
N ALA A 193 -2.81 -17.49 -6.98
CA ALA A 193 -2.08 -18.60 -6.39
C ALA A 193 -0.63 -18.66 -6.89
N VAL A 194 -0.42 -18.39 -8.18
CA VAL A 194 0.91 -18.29 -8.80
C VAL A 194 1.70 -17.15 -8.17
N ALA A 195 1.10 -15.97 -8.05
CA ALA A 195 1.73 -14.81 -7.44
C ALA A 195 2.17 -15.10 -6.00
N LYS A 196 1.31 -15.76 -5.21
CA LYS A 196 1.67 -16.20 -3.85
C LYS A 196 2.83 -17.20 -3.84
N HIS A 197 2.87 -18.14 -4.77
CA HIS A 197 3.94 -19.14 -4.86
C HIS A 197 5.30 -18.50 -5.22
N LEU A 198 5.29 -17.62 -6.22
CA LEU A 198 6.48 -16.90 -6.70
C LEU A 198 6.84 -15.68 -5.85
N LYS A 199 6.06 -15.40 -4.79
CA LYS A 199 6.18 -14.20 -3.95
C LYS A 199 6.08 -12.89 -4.76
N TRP A 200 5.31 -12.90 -5.85
CA TRP A 200 4.99 -11.72 -6.64
C TRP A 200 3.83 -10.94 -6.03
N GLN A 201 3.80 -9.63 -6.30
CA GLN A 201 2.71 -8.77 -5.83
C GLN A 201 1.50 -8.89 -6.77
N TYR A 202 0.41 -9.52 -6.30
CA TYR A 202 -0.84 -9.60 -7.04
C TYR A 202 -1.68 -8.35 -6.83
N LEU A 203 -1.92 -7.61 -7.91
CA LEU A 203 -2.77 -6.42 -7.94
C LEU A 203 -4.17 -6.84 -8.43
N ARG A 204 -5.13 -6.85 -7.51
CA ARG A 204 -6.53 -7.14 -7.83
C ARG A 204 -7.14 -5.91 -8.50
N ASP A 205 -7.74 -6.08 -9.68
CA ASP A 205 -8.41 -4.99 -10.39
C ASP A 205 -9.62 -4.54 -9.57
N GLU A 206 -9.59 -3.31 -9.07
CA GLU A 206 -10.56 -2.79 -8.09
C GLU A 206 -11.87 -2.32 -8.72
N GLY A 207 -12.08 -2.62 -10.01
CA GLY A 207 -13.27 -2.20 -10.75
C GLY A 207 -14.58 -2.87 -10.33
N ASN A 208 -14.59 -3.94 -9.50
CA ASN A 208 -15.85 -4.66 -9.26
C ASN A 208 -16.02 -5.41 -7.92
N SER A 209 -15.20 -5.16 -6.90
CA SER A 209 -15.43 -5.76 -5.58
C SER A 209 -16.38 -4.92 -4.73
N THR A 210 -17.68 -5.06 -5.00
CA THR A 210 -18.77 -4.95 -4.01
C THR A 210 -18.65 -3.84 -2.95
N GLY A 211 -18.30 -2.60 -3.31
CA GLY A 211 -18.42 -1.40 -2.45
C GLY A 211 -17.82 -1.50 -1.03
N ARG A 212 -16.91 -2.46 -0.78
CA ARG A 212 -16.44 -2.80 0.58
C ARG A 212 -14.96 -2.49 0.80
N GLY A 213 -14.24 -2.10 -0.25
CA GLY A 213 -12.82 -1.73 -0.20
C GLY A 213 -12.59 -0.27 -0.57
N MET A 214 -11.44 0.27 -0.17
CA MET A 214 -11.01 1.62 -0.54
C MET A 214 -10.67 1.68 -2.03
N THR A 215 -11.15 2.72 -2.70
CA THR A 215 -10.72 3.09 -4.06
C THR A 215 -9.24 3.45 -4.10
N ARG A 216 -8.63 3.43 -5.29
CA ARG A 216 -7.24 3.86 -5.47
C ARG A 216 -6.98 5.28 -4.93
N THR A 217 -7.89 6.22 -5.21
CA THR A 217 -7.80 7.59 -4.67
C THR A 217 -7.78 7.58 -3.14
N GLU A 218 -8.66 6.81 -2.51
CA GLU A 218 -8.69 6.69 -1.04
C GLU A 218 -7.43 6.03 -0.50
N LYS A 219 -6.89 5.00 -1.15
CA LYS A 219 -5.61 4.37 -0.76
C LYS A 219 -4.43 5.32 -0.85
N VAL A 220 -4.33 6.07 -1.94
CA VAL A 220 -3.26 7.09 -2.08
C VAL A 220 -3.41 8.15 -1.00
N ARG A 221 -4.64 8.58 -0.70
CA ARG A 221 -4.90 9.50 0.41
C ARG A 221 -4.50 8.90 1.76
N ASP A 222 -4.82 7.63 1.99
CA ASP A 222 -4.47 6.89 3.21
C ASP A 222 -2.95 6.86 3.40
N ILE A 223 -2.21 6.44 2.35
CA ILE A 223 -0.75 6.40 2.32
C ILE A 223 -0.14 7.79 2.56
N LEU A 224 -0.55 8.81 1.81
CA LEU A 224 0.04 10.15 1.96
C LEU A 224 -0.30 10.77 3.31
N SER A 225 -1.51 10.53 3.82
CA SER A 225 -1.88 10.99 5.16
C SER A 225 -0.99 10.35 6.23
N ALA A 226 -0.50 9.13 6.05
CA ALA A 226 0.33 8.41 7.03
C ALA A 226 1.60 9.19 7.42
N PHE A 227 2.12 10.03 6.52
CA PHE A 227 3.27 10.90 6.80
C PHE A 227 2.93 12.11 7.69
N SER A 228 1.65 12.49 7.78
CA SER A 228 1.17 13.46 8.77
C SER A 228 0.91 12.76 10.10
N LYS A 229 1.46 13.30 11.19
CA LYS A 229 1.25 12.75 12.55
C LYS A 229 -0.20 12.85 13.01
N LYS A 230 -0.93 13.89 12.59
CA LYS A 230 -2.24 14.26 13.17
C LYS A 230 -3.40 14.10 12.21
N THR A 231 -3.14 14.18 10.92
CA THR A 231 -4.18 14.24 9.90
C THR A 231 -4.66 12.84 9.56
N LEU A 232 -5.95 12.60 9.73
CA LEU A 232 -6.61 11.40 9.25
C LEU A 232 -6.82 11.51 7.71
N PRO A 233 -6.92 10.39 6.99
CA PRO A 233 -7.07 10.39 5.53
C PRO A 233 -8.19 11.28 5.02
N GLU A 234 -9.36 11.28 5.68
CA GLU A 234 -10.53 12.05 5.26
C GLU A 234 -10.36 13.57 5.47
N ASP A 235 -9.38 13.97 6.27
CA ASP A 235 -9.01 15.37 6.52
C ASP A 235 -7.76 15.79 5.74
N PHE A 236 -7.09 14.84 5.05
CA PHE A 236 -5.87 15.11 4.32
C PHE A 236 -6.18 15.72 2.95
N ARG A 237 -5.76 16.98 2.75
CA ARG A 237 -5.81 17.69 1.47
C ARG A 237 -7.14 17.48 0.73
N GLN A 238 -8.23 17.86 1.39
CA GLN A 238 -9.60 17.72 0.85
C GLN A 238 -9.81 18.47 -0.47
N ASP A 239 -8.93 19.43 -0.79
CA ASP A 239 -8.84 20.10 -2.08
C ASP A 239 -8.48 19.16 -3.24
N LEU A 240 -7.87 18.00 -2.95
CA LEU A 240 -7.47 17.01 -3.95
C LEU A 240 -8.62 16.05 -4.26
N THR A 241 -9.36 16.38 -5.32
CA THR A 241 -10.58 15.66 -5.76
C THR A 241 -10.36 14.74 -6.97
N GLU A 242 -9.14 14.23 -7.16
CA GLU A 242 -8.79 13.42 -8.34
C GLU A 242 -9.50 12.06 -8.35
N THR A 243 -9.90 11.60 -9.54
CA THR A 243 -10.53 10.30 -9.76
C THR A 243 -9.79 9.52 -10.83
N THR A 244 -9.80 8.19 -10.71
CA THR A 244 -9.17 7.30 -11.70
C THR A 244 -9.84 7.33 -13.08
N GLU A 245 -11.01 7.95 -13.20
CA GLU A 245 -11.74 8.13 -14.45
C GLU A 245 -11.07 9.14 -15.39
N GLN A 246 -10.27 10.07 -14.84
CA GLN A 246 -9.56 11.07 -15.62
C GLN A 246 -8.19 10.53 -16.04
N ALA A 247 -8.01 10.21 -17.32
CA ALA A 247 -6.69 9.82 -17.81
C ALA A 247 -5.73 11.01 -17.81
N ARG A 248 -4.53 10.84 -17.24
CA ARG A 248 -3.46 11.86 -17.24
C ARG A 248 -2.11 11.22 -17.53
N THR A 249 -1.26 11.94 -18.25
CA THR A 249 0.16 11.58 -18.35
C THR A 249 0.91 11.99 -17.09
N ALA A 250 2.11 11.45 -16.88
CA ALA A 250 2.94 11.78 -15.73
C ALA A 250 3.26 13.28 -15.66
N GLU A 251 3.50 13.93 -16.80
CA GLU A 251 3.79 15.36 -16.90
C GLU A 251 2.58 16.20 -16.50
N ALA A 252 1.37 15.77 -16.89
CA ALA A 252 0.11 16.43 -16.53
C ALA A 252 -0.24 16.27 -15.04
N CYS A 253 0.41 15.35 -14.33
CA CYS A 253 0.23 15.17 -12.89
C CYS A 253 1.02 16.18 -12.05
N VAL A 254 2.02 16.87 -12.63
CA VAL A 254 2.90 17.79 -11.91
C VAL A 254 2.15 19.08 -11.52
N VAL A 255 2.18 19.41 -10.23
CA VAL A 255 1.66 20.67 -9.67
C VAL A 255 2.83 21.51 -9.19
N GLN A 256 3.10 22.60 -9.91
CA GLN A 256 4.23 23.46 -9.59
C GLN A 256 4.12 24.03 -8.17
N GLY A 257 5.14 23.79 -7.34
CA GLY A 257 5.21 24.28 -5.97
C GLY A 257 4.45 23.43 -4.94
N ASP A 258 3.79 22.35 -5.36
CA ASP A 258 3.00 21.48 -4.49
C ASP A 258 3.34 19.99 -4.70
N PHE A 259 4.30 19.53 -3.90
CA PHE A 259 4.78 18.14 -3.97
C PHE A 259 3.72 17.14 -3.53
N GLU A 260 2.90 17.46 -2.52
CA GLU A 260 1.83 16.58 -2.05
C GLU A 260 0.76 16.38 -3.13
N ALA A 261 0.32 17.46 -3.78
CA ALA A 261 -0.63 17.37 -4.89
C ALA A 261 -0.04 16.61 -6.09
N THR A 262 1.25 16.84 -6.39
CA THR A 262 1.95 16.11 -7.45
C THR A 262 2.01 14.62 -7.15
N MET A 263 2.44 14.22 -5.95
CA MET A 263 2.52 12.82 -5.53
C MET A 263 1.14 12.16 -5.46
N PHE A 264 0.12 12.90 -5.04
CA PHE A 264 -1.26 12.41 -5.02
C PHE A 264 -1.75 12.10 -6.44
N ARG A 265 -1.58 13.03 -7.38
CA ARG A 265 -1.95 12.83 -8.80
C ARG A 265 -1.19 11.68 -9.43
N LEU A 266 0.13 11.63 -9.23
CA LEU A 266 0.94 10.52 -9.73
C LEU A 266 0.51 9.18 -9.12
N GLY A 267 0.24 9.12 -7.81
CA GLY A 267 -0.26 7.90 -7.18
C GLY A 267 -1.63 7.46 -7.71
N VAL A 268 -2.50 8.39 -8.08
CA VAL A 268 -3.83 8.08 -8.63
C VAL A 268 -3.75 7.61 -10.09
N HIS A 269 -2.88 8.21 -10.90
CA HIS A 269 -2.89 8.01 -12.36
C HIS A 269 -1.72 7.18 -12.92
N ASP A 270 -0.60 7.06 -12.21
CA ASP A 270 0.58 6.29 -12.64
C ASP A 270 0.71 5.00 -11.82
N ASP A 271 0.67 3.85 -12.51
CA ASP A 271 0.73 2.52 -11.90
C ASP A 271 2.08 2.25 -11.23
N GLY A 272 3.18 2.73 -11.80
CA GLY A 272 4.51 2.56 -11.23
C GLY A 272 4.66 3.28 -9.89
N VAL A 273 4.20 4.53 -9.83
CA VAL A 273 4.20 5.33 -8.60
C VAL A 273 3.24 4.75 -7.57
N PHE A 274 2.02 4.38 -7.96
CA PHE A 274 1.07 3.75 -7.04
C PHE A 274 1.65 2.47 -6.41
N ASN A 275 2.23 1.59 -7.22
CA ASN A 275 2.82 0.36 -6.73
C ASN A 275 4.00 0.65 -5.79
N SER A 276 4.83 1.64 -6.12
CA SER A 276 5.93 2.06 -5.26
C SER A 276 5.44 2.60 -3.92
N LEU A 277 4.36 3.38 -3.92
CA LEU A 277 3.71 3.88 -2.70
C LEU A 277 3.15 2.73 -1.86
N CYS A 278 2.45 1.77 -2.46
CA CYS A 278 1.94 0.59 -1.77
C CYS A 278 3.05 -0.30 -1.18
N LYS A 279 4.23 -0.36 -1.83
CA LYS A 279 5.40 -1.05 -1.29
C LYS A 279 6.01 -0.30 -0.11
N ALA A 280 6.12 1.03 -0.22
CA ALA A 280 6.67 1.87 0.84
C ALA A 280 5.76 1.93 2.07
N MET A 281 4.44 1.91 1.86
CA MET A 281 3.42 1.92 2.90
C MET A 281 2.40 0.80 2.66
N PRO A 282 2.66 -0.39 3.24
CA PRO A 282 1.73 -1.53 3.16
C PRO A 282 0.38 -1.23 3.81
N VAL A 283 -0.65 -1.97 3.39
CA VAL A 283 -2.04 -1.78 3.86
C VAL A 283 -2.19 -2.04 5.35
N GLU A 284 -1.43 -2.99 5.89
CA GLU A 284 -1.40 -3.31 7.32
C GLU A 284 -0.87 -2.14 8.14
N ALA A 285 0.20 -1.50 7.66
CA ALA A 285 0.79 -0.34 8.31
C ALA A 285 -0.16 0.86 8.25
N CYS A 286 -0.81 1.09 7.09
CA CYS A 286 -1.80 2.16 6.95
C CYS A 286 -2.98 1.97 7.92
N ALA A 287 -3.46 0.73 8.08
CA ALA A 287 -4.54 0.42 9.01
C ALA A 287 -4.16 0.70 10.47
N ALA A 288 -2.99 0.23 10.92
CA ALA A 288 -2.51 0.50 12.28
C ALA A 288 -2.36 2.01 12.54
N ILE A 289 -1.71 2.73 11.61
CA ILE A 289 -1.50 4.19 11.71
C ILE A 289 -2.83 4.93 11.78
N TYR A 290 -3.84 4.53 10.99
CA TYR A 290 -5.16 5.14 11.00
C TYR A 290 -5.80 5.06 12.39
N PHE A 291 -5.87 3.87 12.99
CA PHE A 291 -6.52 3.71 14.30
C PHE A 291 -5.71 4.31 15.44
N ASP A 292 -4.38 4.34 15.33
CA ASP A 292 -3.54 5.09 16.27
C ASP A 292 -3.82 6.59 16.22
N LYS A 293 -3.98 7.16 15.02
CA LYS A 293 -4.41 8.56 14.86
C LYS A 293 -5.81 8.79 15.39
N ALA A 294 -6.74 7.88 15.18
CA ALA A 294 -8.11 8.00 15.72
C ALA A 294 -8.12 7.99 17.26
N LYS A 295 -7.34 7.11 17.89
CA LYS A 295 -7.11 7.10 19.34
C LYS A 295 -6.50 8.42 19.83
N GLU A 296 -5.46 8.90 19.17
CA GLU A 296 -4.82 10.17 19.54
C GLU A 296 -5.73 11.38 19.31
N HIS A 297 -6.59 11.33 18.29
CA HIS A 297 -7.58 12.37 18.02
C HIS A 297 -8.63 12.46 19.13
N SER A 298 -9.17 11.33 19.60
CA SER A 298 -10.14 11.34 20.70
C SER A 298 -9.53 11.84 22.01
N ARG A 299 -8.30 11.41 22.34
CA ARG A 299 -7.57 11.88 23.53
C ARG A 299 -7.34 13.38 23.48
N ARG A 300 -6.77 13.90 22.38
CA ARG A 300 -6.51 15.34 22.24
C ARG A 300 -7.80 16.16 22.31
N LEU A 301 -8.87 15.72 21.62
CA LEU A 301 -10.15 16.43 21.65
C LEU A 301 -10.69 16.57 23.07
N LEU A 302 -10.67 15.48 23.83
CA LEU A 302 -11.18 15.44 25.20
C LEU A 302 -10.27 16.20 26.18
N ASP A 303 -8.95 16.06 26.07
CA ASP A 303 -7.99 16.76 26.92
C ASP A 303 -7.99 18.28 26.65
N ASP A 304 -8.17 18.68 25.39
CA ASP A 304 -8.34 20.07 24.99
C ASP A 304 -9.64 20.66 25.55
N PHE A 305 -10.73 19.88 25.54
CA PHE A 305 -11.99 20.26 26.17
C PHE A 305 -11.86 20.41 27.68
N ASP A 306 -11.25 19.45 28.37
CA ASP A 306 -11.03 19.54 29.83
C ASP A 306 -10.17 20.75 30.19
N ARG A 307 -9.09 21.00 29.43
CA ARG A 307 -8.24 22.18 29.63
C ARG A 307 -9.04 23.46 29.41
N TYR A 308 -9.83 23.54 28.34
CA TYR A 308 -10.67 24.70 28.06
C TYR A 308 -11.68 24.94 29.20
N CYS A 309 -12.33 23.90 29.71
CA CYS A 309 -13.27 24.03 30.82
C CYS A 309 -12.59 24.52 32.10
N GLN A 310 -11.37 24.06 32.39
CA GLN A 310 -10.63 24.45 33.60
C GLN A 310 -10.01 25.86 33.53
N THR A 311 -9.54 26.28 32.34
CA THR A 311 -8.66 27.45 32.18
C THR A 311 -9.24 28.55 31.30
N GLY A 312 -10.18 28.23 30.41
CA GLY A 312 -10.64 29.09 29.32
C GLY A 312 -9.69 29.20 28.14
N GLU A 313 -8.53 28.55 28.18
CA GLU A 313 -7.53 28.65 27.12
C GLU A 313 -7.92 27.75 25.94
N LEU A 314 -8.00 28.35 24.76
CA LEU A 314 -8.20 27.63 23.51
C LEU A 314 -6.90 26.91 23.10
N PRO A 315 -6.98 25.71 22.51
CA PRO A 315 -5.81 25.05 21.96
C PRO A 315 -5.15 25.89 20.87
N ALA A 316 -3.82 25.88 20.82
CA ALA A 316 -3.06 26.56 19.76
C ALA A 316 -3.31 25.94 18.37
N GLU A 317 -3.64 24.64 18.32
CA GLU A 317 -4.03 23.92 17.11
C GLU A 317 -5.29 23.10 17.43
N PRO A 318 -6.50 23.63 17.18
CA PRO A 318 -7.73 22.92 17.47
C PRO A 318 -7.81 21.63 16.64
N VAL A 319 -8.36 20.58 17.27
CA VAL A 319 -8.63 19.30 16.62
C VAL A 319 -9.86 19.48 15.73
N GLY A 320 -9.67 19.92 14.48
CA GLY A 320 -10.72 20.04 13.47
C GLY A 320 -11.09 21.48 13.10
N PRO A 321 -11.95 21.66 12.07
CA PRO A 321 -12.26 22.95 11.46
C PRO A 321 -13.22 23.85 12.27
N SER A 322 -13.54 23.50 13.51
CA SER A 322 -14.58 24.18 14.27
C SER A 322 -14.16 25.60 14.68
N LEU A 323 -15.14 26.51 14.64
CA LEU A 323 -15.07 27.98 14.74
C LEU A 323 -14.55 28.54 16.09
N GLY A 324 -13.68 27.82 16.79
CA GLY A 324 -13.09 28.27 18.06
C GLY A 324 -14.02 28.15 19.27
N LEU A 325 -15.13 27.41 19.17
CA LEU A 325 -16.06 27.18 20.28
C LEU A 325 -15.97 25.72 20.76
N PHE A 326 -15.42 25.54 21.96
CA PHE A 326 -15.36 24.26 22.68
C PHE A 326 -16.63 24.05 23.51
N GLU A 327 -17.77 23.99 22.82
CA GLU A 327 -19.06 23.72 23.46
C GLU A 327 -19.31 22.21 23.60
N PRO A 328 -20.01 21.76 24.66
CA PRO A 328 -20.27 20.33 24.89
C PRO A 328 -20.89 19.61 23.68
N HIS A 329 -21.89 20.20 23.01
CA HIS A 329 -22.54 19.61 21.84
C HIS A 329 -21.63 19.45 20.62
N GLU A 330 -20.66 20.36 20.44
CA GLU A 330 -19.67 20.27 19.37
C GLU A 330 -18.71 19.11 19.63
N ILE A 331 -18.25 18.94 20.87
CA ILE A 331 -17.41 17.80 21.28
C ILE A 331 -18.15 16.48 21.09
N VAL A 332 -19.42 16.41 21.49
CA VAL A 332 -20.30 15.26 21.27
C VAL A 332 -20.40 14.93 19.79
N SER A 333 -20.66 15.93 18.94
CA SER A 333 -20.78 15.74 17.48
C SER A 333 -19.47 15.23 16.86
N GLN A 334 -18.32 15.74 17.31
CA GLN A 334 -17.02 15.29 16.84
C GLN A 334 -16.68 13.87 17.30
N LEU A 335 -17.02 13.49 18.53
CA LEU A 335 -16.85 12.12 19.03
C LEU A 335 -17.74 11.13 18.27
N GLN A 336 -19.00 11.48 18.03
CA GLN A 336 -19.90 10.65 17.21
C GLN A 336 -19.39 10.49 15.78
N ARG A 337 -18.89 11.59 15.17
CA ARG A 337 -18.27 11.54 13.83
C ARG A 337 -17.03 10.65 13.82
N LEU A 338 -16.20 10.72 14.86
CA LEU A 338 -15.01 9.88 14.99
C LEU A 338 -15.38 8.40 15.14
N VAL A 339 -16.37 8.08 15.98
CA VAL A 339 -16.88 6.70 16.13
C VAL A 339 -17.42 6.18 14.80
N PHE A 340 -18.21 6.97 14.08
CA PHE A 340 -18.69 6.62 12.74
C PHE A 340 -17.53 6.34 11.78
N ARG A 341 -16.51 7.21 11.75
CA ARG A 341 -15.31 7.01 10.94
C ARG A 341 -14.56 5.73 11.32
N ILE A 342 -14.41 5.41 12.61
CA ILE A 342 -13.78 4.16 13.06
C ILE A 342 -14.53 2.95 12.48
N ILE A 343 -15.87 2.94 12.55
CA ILE A 343 -16.71 1.85 12.04
C ILE A 343 -16.57 1.68 10.52
N THR A 344 -16.70 2.77 9.77
CA THR A 344 -16.58 2.74 8.30
C THR A 344 -15.20 2.25 7.87
N ASN A 345 -14.15 2.78 8.51
CA ASN A 345 -12.78 2.45 8.15
C ASN A 345 -12.34 1.07 8.65
N MET A 346 -12.98 0.51 9.69
CA MET A 346 -12.82 -0.88 10.12
C MET A 346 -13.23 -1.84 9.00
N SER A 347 -14.43 -1.63 8.42
CA SER A 347 -14.89 -2.43 7.29
C SER A 347 -14.01 -2.27 6.06
N ALA A 348 -13.61 -1.03 5.74
CA ALA A 348 -12.82 -0.72 4.55
C ALA A 348 -11.37 -1.25 4.60
N ARG A 349 -10.83 -1.54 5.79
CA ARG A 349 -9.46 -2.01 6.03
C ARG A 349 -9.37 -3.46 6.52
N ALA A 350 -10.48 -4.20 6.48
CA ALA A 350 -10.48 -5.61 6.82
C ALA A 350 -9.54 -6.40 5.89
N PRO A 351 -8.83 -7.43 6.39
CA PRO A 351 -8.90 -8.00 7.74
C PRO A 351 -7.92 -7.36 8.75
N HIS A 352 -7.14 -6.35 8.36
CA HIS A 352 -6.02 -5.85 9.17
C HIS A 352 -6.40 -4.78 10.21
N SER A 353 -7.70 -4.53 10.38
CA SER A 353 -8.25 -3.39 11.11
C SER A 353 -8.99 -3.75 12.39
N SER A 354 -9.44 -4.99 12.57
CA SER A 354 -10.42 -5.32 13.60
C SER A 354 -9.92 -5.05 15.01
N GLU A 355 -8.76 -5.59 15.39
CA GLU A 355 -8.17 -5.42 16.73
C GLU A 355 -7.95 -3.93 17.06
N ALA A 356 -7.26 -3.20 16.20
CA ALA A 356 -6.95 -1.79 16.43
C ALA A 356 -8.20 -0.89 16.43
N ALA A 357 -9.23 -1.21 15.63
CA ALA A 357 -10.51 -0.52 15.62
C ALA A 357 -11.29 -0.75 16.92
N VAL A 358 -11.35 -2.01 17.39
CA VAL A 358 -12.01 -2.37 18.65
C VAL A 358 -11.33 -1.66 19.82
N GLU A 359 -10.00 -1.66 19.88
CA GLU A 359 -9.26 -0.91 20.89
C GLU A 359 -9.59 0.59 20.87
N ALA A 360 -9.67 1.19 19.66
CA ALA A 360 -10.01 2.60 19.52
C ALA A 360 -11.43 2.91 20.02
N LEU A 361 -12.41 2.07 19.69
CA LEU A 361 -13.78 2.19 20.18
C LEU A 361 -13.85 2.10 21.71
N VAL A 362 -13.21 1.08 22.29
CA VAL A 362 -13.16 0.88 23.74
C VAL A 362 -12.47 2.04 24.45
N LEU A 363 -11.40 2.58 23.88
CA LEU A 363 -10.69 3.75 24.42
C LEU A 363 -11.58 5.00 24.41
N VAL A 364 -12.34 5.24 23.32
CA VAL A 364 -13.31 6.34 23.25
C VAL A 364 -14.38 6.16 24.33
N LEU A 365 -14.94 4.96 24.47
CA LEU A 365 -15.94 4.67 25.49
C LEU A 365 -15.41 4.88 26.91
N ASP A 366 -14.24 4.34 27.24
CA ASP A 366 -13.63 4.50 28.57
C ASP A 366 -13.35 5.98 28.89
N SER A 367 -12.91 6.74 27.89
CA SER A 367 -12.61 8.16 28.03
C SER A 367 -13.86 9.00 28.30
N VAL A 368 -15.00 8.65 27.70
CA VAL A 368 -16.30 9.30 27.96
C VAL A 368 -16.84 8.89 29.34
N VAL A 369 -16.76 7.61 29.68
CA VAL A 369 -17.18 7.10 31.00
C VAL A 369 -16.38 7.72 32.15
N GLY A 370 -15.09 7.99 31.94
CA GLY A 370 -14.25 8.71 32.89
C GLY A 370 -14.66 10.16 33.14
N ARG A 371 -15.51 10.74 32.28
CA ARG A 371 -15.95 12.15 32.31
C ARG A 371 -17.40 12.33 32.76
N ASN A 372 -17.87 11.44 33.63
CA ASN A 372 -19.14 11.61 34.33
C ASN A 372 -18.99 12.56 35.52
N TYR A 373 -18.83 13.85 35.22
CA TYR A 373 -18.77 14.95 36.17
C TYR A 373 -19.13 16.26 35.45
N ASP A 374 -19.45 17.30 36.22
CA ASP A 374 -19.59 18.67 35.69
C ASP A 374 -18.22 19.23 35.25
N PRO A 375 -17.99 19.46 33.94
CA PRO A 375 -16.70 19.95 33.45
C PRO A 375 -16.32 21.35 33.96
N LEU A 376 -17.29 22.15 34.39
CA LEU A 376 -17.06 23.50 34.91
C LEU A 376 -16.83 23.52 36.43
N LEU A 377 -17.07 22.42 37.15
CA LEU A 377 -16.93 22.39 38.60
C LEU A 377 -15.49 22.72 39.02
N GLY A 378 -15.34 23.80 39.79
CA GLY A 378 -14.03 24.23 40.29
C GLY A 378 -13.11 24.85 39.23
N ASN A 379 -13.65 25.31 38.10
CA ASN A 379 -12.85 26.01 37.10
C ASN A 379 -12.27 27.34 37.63
N ARG A 380 -11.19 27.80 37.00
CA ARG A 380 -10.46 29.01 37.41
C ARG A 380 -11.18 30.32 37.06
N LEU A 381 -12.15 30.26 36.16
CA LEU A 381 -12.89 31.41 35.67
C LEU A 381 -14.09 31.76 36.56
N GLY A 382 -14.48 30.88 37.49
CA GLY A 382 -15.71 30.99 38.26
C GLY A 382 -16.96 30.93 37.38
N ARG A 383 -16.90 30.22 36.24
CA ARG A 383 -18.00 30.11 35.29
C ARG A 383 -18.90 28.93 35.65
N ASP A 384 -20.20 29.17 35.83
CA ASP A 384 -21.13 28.07 36.16
C ASP A 384 -21.88 27.52 34.94
N SER A 385 -21.72 28.17 33.78
CA SER A 385 -22.35 27.78 32.51
C SER A 385 -21.68 28.43 31.30
N PHE A 386 -21.70 27.76 30.15
CA PHE A 386 -21.29 28.29 28.84
C PHE A 386 -22.34 29.26 28.29
N ASN A 387 -23.61 28.84 28.20
CA ASN A 387 -24.72 29.49 27.51
C ASN A 387 -26.07 29.41 28.28
N GLY A 388 -26.04 29.17 29.59
CA GLY A 388 -27.22 29.02 30.45
C GLY A 388 -27.69 27.57 30.66
N GLU A 389 -26.93 26.58 30.19
CA GLU A 389 -27.22 25.16 30.36
C GLU A 389 -26.99 24.65 31.79
N ASP A 390 -27.72 23.59 32.16
CA ASP A 390 -27.56 22.90 33.44
C ASP A 390 -26.38 21.89 33.45
N GLU A 391 -26.16 21.22 34.59
CA GLU A 391 -25.04 20.28 34.78
C GLU A 391 -25.09 19.09 33.82
N ASP A 392 -26.28 18.57 33.58
CA ASP A 392 -26.49 17.38 32.76
C ASP A 392 -26.30 17.73 31.27
N GLN A 393 -26.69 18.94 30.85
CA GLN A 393 -26.50 19.47 29.50
C GLN A 393 -25.04 19.79 29.11
N ARG A 394 -24.13 19.83 30.09
CA ARG A 394 -22.68 20.01 29.84
C ARG A 394 -21.84 18.77 30.16
N ASN A 395 -22.40 17.79 30.86
CA ASN A 395 -21.73 16.53 31.18
C ASN A 395 -21.66 15.61 29.95
N LEU A 396 -20.45 15.37 29.43
CA LEU A 396 -20.24 14.54 28.24
C LEU A 396 -20.76 13.11 28.39
N PHE A 397 -20.67 12.52 29.59
CA PHE A 397 -21.25 11.21 29.84
C PHE A 397 -22.76 11.24 29.70
N HIS A 398 -23.42 12.26 30.27
CA HIS A 398 -24.87 12.38 30.19
C HIS A 398 -25.34 12.60 28.75
N LEU A 399 -24.67 13.47 27.99
CA LEU A 399 -25.01 13.75 26.60
C LEU A 399 -24.82 12.55 25.64
N LEU A 400 -23.85 11.67 25.88
CA LEU A 400 -23.54 10.54 24.99
C LEU A 400 -24.12 9.19 25.43
N ILE A 401 -24.30 9.00 26.74
CA ILE A 401 -24.65 7.70 27.33
C ILE A 401 -25.84 7.85 28.28
N GLY A 402 -25.88 8.94 29.05
CA GLY A 402 -26.74 9.08 30.22
C GLY A 402 -28.12 9.68 29.99
N SER A 403 -28.49 10.07 28.77
CA SER A 403 -29.75 10.77 28.52
C SER A 403 -30.95 9.84 28.59
N ASP A 404 -32.04 10.32 29.21
CA ASP A 404 -33.30 9.57 29.36
C ASP A 404 -33.98 9.26 28.01
N GLU A 405 -33.63 10.02 26.97
CA GLU A 405 -34.06 9.77 25.59
C GLU A 405 -33.60 8.40 25.08
N LEU A 406 -32.41 7.92 25.50
CA LEU A 406 -31.92 6.58 25.16
C LEU A 406 -32.70 5.45 25.85
N GLU A 407 -33.38 5.70 26.97
CA GLU A 407 -34.23 4.68 27.63
C GLU A 407 -35.60 4.55 26.98
N SER A 408 -36.07 5.63 26.33
CA SER A 408 -37.43 5.74 25.81
C SER A 408 -37.57 5.21 24.38
N ASP A 409 -36.46 5.13 23.63
CA ASP A 409 -36.42 4.63 22.25
C ASP A 409 -35.69 3.27 22.17
N PRO A 410 -36.39 2.16 21.88
CA PRO A 410 -35.77 0.84 21.76
C PRO A 410 -34.83 0.72 20.55
N ASP A 411 -34.96 1.59 19.54
CA ASP A 411 -34.10 1.64 18.36
C ASP A 411 -32.92 2.63 18.53
N ALA A 412 -32.79 3.24 19.71
CA ALA A 412 -31.69 4.16 20.00
C ALA A 412 -30.34 3.46 19.84
N ARG A 413 -29.49 4.01 18.95
CA ARG A 413 -28.11 3.56 18.81
C ARG A 413 -27.33 3.92 20.07
N HIS A 414 -26.91 2.89 20.79
CA HIS A 414 -26.15 3.02 22.03
C HIS A 414 -24.71 3.38 21.71
N PHE A 415 -24.44 4.64 21.34
CA PHE A 415 -23.11 5.22 21.07
C PHE A 415 -22.11 4.19 20.49
N VAL A 416 -21.04 3.87 21.24
CA VAL A 416 -20.01 2.89 20.84
C VAL A 416 -20.51 1.44 20.91
N LEU A 417 -21.47 1.11 21.78
CA LEU A 417 -21.93 -0.27 21.96
C LEU A 417 -22.55 -0.84 20.68
N SER A 418 -23.31 -0.02 19.94
CA SER A 418 -23.86 -0.46 18.64
C SER A 418 -22.79 -0.89 17.66
N ALA A 419 -21.60 -0.30 17.71
CA ALA A 419 -20.47 -0.72 16.87
C ALA A 419 -19.82 -2.01 17.37
N LEU A 420 -19.74 -2.20 18.69
CA LEU A 420 -19.18 -3.39 19.30
C LEU A 420 -20.07 -4.63 19.09
N ASP A 421 -21.39 -4.45 18.99
CA ASP A 421 -22.35 -5.52 18.77
C ASP A 421 -22.24 -6.15 17.35
N GLU A 422 -21.73 -5.39 16.38
CA GLU A 422 -21.52 -5.86 15.00
C GLU A 422 -20.24 -6.70 14.84
N LEU A 423 -19.40 -6.79 15.88
CA LEU A 423 -18.09 -7.43 15.83
C LEU A 423 -18.14 -8.92 16.19
N PRO A 424 -17.32 -9.77 15.55
CA PRO A 424 -17.26 -11.17 15.90
C PRO A 424 -16.65 -11.36 17.31
N PRO A 425 -17.06 -12.41 18.06
CA PRO A 425 -16.55 -12.64 19.41
C PRO A 425 -15.02 -12.76 19.51
N SER A 426 -14.37 -13.23 18.44
CA SER A 426 -12.90 -13.31 18.35
C SER A 426 -12.21 -11.96 18.48
N ASP A 427 -12.81 -10.91 17.92
CA ASP A 427 -12.25 -9.55 17.91
C ASP A 427 -12.54 -8.81 19.22
N LEU A 428 -13.61 -9.21 19.93
CA LEU A 428 -13.98 -8.67 21.24
C LEU A 428 -13.18 -9.28 22.39
N HIS A 429 -12.72 -10.53 22.25
CA HIS A 429 -12.01 -11.26 23.30
C HIS A 429 -10.78 -10.50 23.86
N PRO A 430 -9.89 -9.90 23.05
CA PRO A 430 -8.74 -9.12 23.55
C PRO A 430 -9.13 -7.96 24.48
N VAL A 431 -10.32 -7.38 24.28
CA VAL A 431 -10.80 -6.21 25.03
C VAL A 431 -11.81 -6.53 26.13
N ALA A 432 -12.04 -7.82 26.43
CA ALA A 432 -12.98 -8.24 27.47
C ALA A 432 -12.67 -7.62 28.85
N GLY A 433 -11.39 -7.62 29.26
CA GLY A 433 -10.92 -7.02 30.51
C GLY A 433 -11.20 -5.51 30.60
N PRO A 434 -10.78 -4.71 29.60
CA PRO A 434 -11.15 -3.30 29.48
C PRO A 434 -12.66 -3.04 29.55
N LEU A 435 -13.48 -3.80 28.80
CA LEU A 435 -14.94 -3.65 28.80
C LEU A 435 -15.55 -3.93 30.18
N ARG A 436 -15.05 -4.95 30.89
CA ARG A 436 -15.45 -5.21 32.28
C ARG A 436 -15.03 -4.09 33.23
N GLY A 437 -13.86 -3.50 33.01
CA GLY A 437 -13.41 -2.30 33.73
C GLY A 437 -14.39 -1.14 33.56
N ILE A 438 -14.85 -0.89 32.33
CA ILE A 438 -15.85 0.14 32.02
C ILE A 438 -17.19 -0.18 32.70
N LEU A 439 -17.65 -1.44 32.62
CA LEU A 439 -18.90 -1.88 33.26
C LEU A 439 -18.89 -1.61 34.77
N ASN A 440 -17.77 -1.88 35.44
CA ASN A 440 -17.61 -1.60 36.86
C ASN A 440 -17.60 -0.08 37.14
N LYS A 441 -17.04 0.73 36.23
CA LYS A 441 -17.06 2.21 36.33
C LYS A 441 -18.46 2.79 36.16
N ILE A 442 -19.36 2.17 35.40
CA ILE A 442 -20.75 2.64 35.18
C ILE A 442 -21.77 2.00 36.13
N GLY A 443 -21.34 1.63 37.34
CA GLY A 443 -22.20 1.04 38.37
C GLY A 443 -23.51 1.83 38.62
N PRO A 444 -24.48 1.21 39.32
CA PRO A 444 -25.85 1.75 39.45
C PRO A 444 -25.92 3.15 40.09
N GLU A 445 -24.88 3.58 40.78
CA GLU A 445 -24.78 4.89 41.45
C GLU A 445 -24.43 6.04 40.50
N ARG A 446 -23.98 5.76 39.27
CA ARG A 446 -23.45 6.76 38.32
C ARG A 446 -24.43 7.20 37.24
N ARG A 447 -25.73 7.04 37.48
CA ARG A 447 -26.82 7.48 36.57
C ARG A 447 -26.68 6.98 35.13
N ALA A 448 -26.09 5.79 34.93
CA ALA A 448 -26.05 5.15 33.62
C ALA A 448 -27.41 4.48 33.34
N PRO A 449 -28.02 4.68 32.16
CA PRO A 449 -29.25 4.02 31.75
C PRO A 449 -29.21 2.51 31.93
N LYS A 450 -30.31 1.94 32.40
CA LYS A 450 -30.41 0.50 32.67
C LYS A 450 -30.22 -0.32 31.40
N LEU A 451 -30.79 0.12 30.28
CA LEU A 451 -30.64 -0.54 28.99
C LEU A 451 -29.19 -0.53 28.51
N PHE A 452 -28.51 0.61 28.59
CA PHE A 452 -27.09 0.72 28.25
C PHE A 452 -26.21 -0.23 29.07
N ARG A 453 -26.43 -0.30 30.39
CA ARG A 453 -25.71 -1.22 31.27
C ARG A 453 -25.93 -2.70 30.89
N LEU A 454 -27.18 -3.07 30.61
CA LEU A 454 -27.51 -4.45 30.21
C LEU A 454 -26.89 -4.81 28.85
N HIS A 455 -26.87 -3.85 27.92
CA HIS A 455 -26.23 -4.01 26.61
C HIS A 455 -24.71 -4.22 26.77
N LEU A 456 -24.03 -3.39 27.56
CA LEU A 456 -22.60 -3.59 27.85
C LEU A 456 -22.32 -4.92 28.56
N GLU A 457 -23.18 -5.33 29.52
CA GLU A 457 -23.07 -6.65 30.16
C GLU A 457 -23.16 -7.80 29.16
N SER A 458 -24.04 -7.69 28.16
CA SER A 458 -24.18 -8.68 27.08
C SER A 458 -22.89 -8.80 26.28
N ILE A 459 -22.34 -7.67 25.82
CA ILE A 459 -21.09 -7.62 25.04
C ILE A 459 -19.92 -8.20 25.86
N VAL A 460 -19.80 -7.86 27.15
CA VAL A 460 -18.75 -8.41 28.04
C VAL A 460 -18.86 -9.93 28.13
N ARG A 461 -20.08 -10.47 28.31
CA ARG A 461 -20.28 -11.93 28.36
C ARG A 461 -19.89 -12.61 27.06
N ILE A 462 -20.25 -12.03 25.92
CA ILE A 462 -19.86 -12.55 24.60
C ILE A 462 -18.33 -12.59 24.48
N ALA A 463 -17.65 -11.49 24.79
CA ALA A 463 -16.20 -11.35 24.73
C ALA A 463 -15.46 -12.38 25.61
N GLU A 464 -15.96 -12.64 26.82
CA GLU A 464 -15.34 -13.60 27.76
C GLU A 464 -15.68 -15.06 27.49
N SER A 465 -16.85 -15.32 26.91
CA SER A 465 -17.29 -16.67 26.56
C SER A 465 -16.55 -17.24 25.34
N TYR A 466 -15.82 -16.40 24.61
CA TYR A 466 -15.05 -16.82 23.46
C TYR A 466 -13.89 -17.71 23.91
N VAL A 467 -13.97 -18.98 23.53
CA VAL A 467 -12.86 -19.93 23.65
C VAL A 467 -12.19 -19.96 22.28
N PRO A 468 -10.94 -19.50 22.14
CA PRO A 468 -10.22 -19.64 20.88
C PRO A 468 -10.12 -21.13 20.53
N ASP A 469 -10.37 -21.47 19.27
CA ASP A 469 -10.19 -22.83 18.75
C ASP A 469 -8.69 -23.21 18.83
N THR A 470 -8.24 -23.61 20.02
CA THR A 470 -6.95 -24.26 20.17
C THR A 470 -7.07 -25.64 19.55
N THR A 471 -6.38 -25.82 18.43
CA THR A 471 -5.95 -27.11 17.83
C THR A 471 -7.00 -27.94 17.08
N THR A 472 -7.12 -27.70 15.77
CA THR A 472 -7.24 -28.78 14.77
C THR A 472 -5.90 -29.52 14.69
N GLY A 473 -5.59 -30.28 15.74
CA GLY A 473 -4.38 -31.09 15.86
C GLY A 473 -4.71 -32.47 16.43
N GLY A 474 -5.12 -33.38 15.55
CA GLY A 474 -5.12 -34.82 15.82
C GLY A 474 -6.19 -35.34 16.78
N GLN A 475 -7.39 -35.62 16.27
CA GLN A 475 -8.27 -36.63 16.87
C GLN A 475 -7.57 -38.01 16.80
N LYS A 476 -6.76 -38.33 17.82
CA LYS A 476 -6.51 -39.72 18.18
C LYS A 476 -7.83 -40.32 18.63
N ARG A 477 -8.36 -41.22 17.81
CA ARG A 477 -9.47 -42.10 18.18
C ARG A 477 -9.18 -42.72 19.56
N PRO A 478 -10.10 -42.69 20.53
CA PRO A 478 -9.95 -43.51 21.71
C PRO A 478 -10.06 -44.98 21.29
N ALA A 479 -8.97 -45.74 21.49
CA ALA A 479 -9.03 -47.18 21.50
C ALA A 479 -9.86 -47.61 22.72
N GLY A 480 -11.15 -47.88 22.49
CA GLY A 480 -12.02 -48.49 23.48
C GLY A 480 -11.59 -49.95 23.67
N ASN A 481 -10.87 -50.20 24.76
CA ASN A 481 -10.59 -51.53 25.28
C ASN A 481 -11.90 -52.34 25.36
N GLY A 482 -11.93 -53.46 24.64
CA GLY A 482 -12.90 -54.51 24.86
C GLY A 482 -12.73 -55.07 26.26
N ASN A 483 -13.71 -54.81 27.13
CA ASN A 483 -13.91 -55.58 28.34
C ASN A 483 -15.25 -56.31 28.21
N SER A 484 -15.13 -57.55 27.75
CA SER A 484 -16.12 -58.61 27.87
C SER A 484 -16.53 -58.78 29.34
N GLY A 485 -17.81 -58.58 29.65
CA GLY A 485 -18.36 -58.76 30.99
C GLY A 485 -19.88 -58.89 30.90
N GLY A 486 -20.38 -60.11 31.00
CA GLY A 486 -21.71 -60.47 30.54
C GLY A 486 -22.87 -59.94 31.37
N TYR A 487 -24.05 -59.97 30.74
CA TYR A 487 -25.29 -60.24 31.46
C TYR A 487 -26.14 -61.22 30.67
N SER A 488 -26.32 -62.38 31.29
CA SER A 488 -27.28 -63.42 30.96
C SER A 488 -28.60 -63.11 31.67
N LYS A 489 -29.72 -63.07 30.92
CA LYS A 489 -30.96 -63.84 31.18
C LYS A 489 -32.17 -63.29 30.39
N ARG A 490 -32.70 -64.14 29.50
CA ARG A 490 -34.11 -64.60 29.37
C ARG A 490 -35.12 -63.83 30.23
N THR A 491 -36.29 -63.39 29.75
CA THR A 491 -37.44 -64.05 29.07
C THR A 491 -38.48 -62.92 28.88
N ARG A 492 -39.45 -62.92 27.95
CA ARG A 492 -40.33 -63.95 27.43
C ARG A 492 -40.90 -63.48 26.09
#